data_AF-A0A7W9DN14-F1
#
_entry.id   AF-A0A7W9DN14-F1
#
_cell.length_a   1.000
_cell.length_b   1.000
_cell.length_c   1.000
_cell.angle_alpha   90.00
_cell.angle_beta   90.00
_cell.angle_gamma   90.00
#
_symmetry.space_group_name_H-M   'P 1'
#
loop_
_entity.id
_entity.type
_entity.pdbx_description
1 polymer ?
#
loop_
_entity_poly.entity_id
_entity_poly.type
_entity_poly.pdbx_seq_one_letter_code
_entity_poly.pdbx_strand_id
1 'polypeptide(L)'
;MLTAGTGAPHSAAQRSSRLAWLDALRGVGAGAVLLEHMLYRFTPELSPRWFSLGMYGVLVFFLVSGYIIPASLERRGDVRGFWIGRFLRLYPLYIVVVCLVLALAPLVPIRREVTPDLATVAAHVTMLLDVVGSGGITEPMWTLSYEMVFYLVVTALFVTGLHRRSALWALVFAGAAVVVGLLLAAPVLPRGPAAFVALAVFAAGFWCVITGRGRAAGALALGALGVTLLLLGGRTPWLGPAILAVMFTGTVLYRWERGQASALGAAGAVAAVTALLVIVPFFAYRTGWWAYPHVWMTTVALAGATFAAGMALRHRAVPRPLAWLGLISYSVYLVHVPLLKLFVALFGDPGERPLVAQALLALAFVAVVLAVSTLTYRYVERPMRRLGGAQGRSRPAGR
;
A
#
# COMPACT_ATOMS: atom_id res chain seq x y z
N MET A 1 46.95 27.26 1.22
CA MET A 1 47.08 26.34 2.36
C MET A 1 45.66 25.96 2.79
N LEU A 2 45.31 24.68 2.62
CA LEU A 2 43.97 24.11 2.73
C LEU A 2 43.48 24.01 4.18
N THR A 3 42.23 24.38 4.46
CA THR A 3 41.48 23.87 5.61
C THR A 3 40.38 22.94 5.11
N ALA A 4 40.70 21.65 5.06
CA ALA A 4 39.75 20.59 4.76
C ALA A 4 38.85 20.34 5.97
N GLY A 5 37.56 20.66 5.85
CA GLY A 5 36.53 20.26 6.80
C GLY A 5 36.31 18.75 6.77
N THR A 6 36.56 18.08 7.89
CA THR A 6 36.34 16.65 8.09
C THR A 6 34.85 16.33 8.13
N GLY A 7 34.31 15.81 7.03
CA GLY A 7 32.97 15.22 6.99
C GLY A 7 32.94 13.89 7.75
N ALA A 8 32.40 13.90 8.98
CA ALA A 8 32.23 12.69 9.77
C ALA A 8 31.28 11.67 9.08
N PRO A 9 31.59 10.37 9.09
CA PRO A 9 30.73 9.35 8.51
C PRO A 9 29.46 9.20 9.38
N HIS A 10 28.31 9.57 8.83
CA HIS A 10 27.01 9.28 9.47
C HIS A 10 26.87 7.78 9.71
N SER A 11 26.95 7.37 10.98
CA SER A 11 27.05 5.97 11.41
C SER A 11 25.82 5.16 10.99
N ALA A 12 26.01 3.86 10.75
CA ALA A 12 24.94 2.94 10.37
C ALA A 12 23.78 2.92 11.40
N ALA A 13 24.06 3.23 12.67
CA ALA A 13 23.08 3.32 13.75
C ALA A 13 22.09 4.50 13.58
N GLN A 14 22.54 5.66 13.08
CA GLN A 14 21.64 6.77 12.74
C GLN A 14 20.78 6.46 11.51
N ARG A 15 21.31 5.68 10.55
CA ARG A 15 20.54 5.19 9.39
C ARG A 15 19.48 4.16 9.77
N SER A 16 19.78 3.25 10.72
CA SER A 16 18.80 2.28 11.22
C SER A 16 17.69 2.94 12.04
N SER A 17 18.03 3.96 12.85
CA SER A 17 17.04 4.75 13.60
C SER A 17 16.12 5.55 12.68
N ARG A 18 16.64 6.15 11.60
CA ARG A 18 15.84 6.98 10.66
C ARG A 18 14.76 6.21 9.88
N LEU A 19 14.88 4.90 9.75
CA LEU A 19 13.86 4.07 9.07
C LEU A 19 13.00 3.28 10.06
N ALA A 20 13.46 3.07 11.29
CA ALA A 20 12.74 2.29 12.29
C ALA A 20 11.37 2.87 12.63
N TRP A 21 11.20 4.20 12.62
CA TRP A 21 9.90 4.82 12.89
C TRP A 21 8.89 4.57 11.75
N LEU A 22 9.35 4.51 10.50
CA LEU A 22 8.50 4.15 9.36
C LEU A 22 8.11 2.68 9.42
N ASP A 23 9.04 1.81 9.81
CA ASP A 23 8.73 0.40 10.06
C ASP A 23 7.71 0.27 11.19
N ALA A 24 7.87 1.00 12.30
CA ALA A 24 6.88 1.04 13.37
C ALA A 24 5.49 1.46 12.89
N LEU A 25 5.39 2.52 12.08
CA LEU A 25 4.10 2.93 11.49
C LEU A 25 3.49 1.86 10.59
N ARG A 26 4.31 1.12 9.82
CA ARG A 26 3.83 -0.06 9.06
C ARG A 26 3.33 -1.16 9.98
N GLY A 27 3.99 -1.38 11.12
CA GLY A 27 3.57 -2.32 12.15
C GLY A 27 2.22 -1.94 12.75
N VAL A 28 2.03 -0.66 13.08
CA VAL A 28 0.73 -0.11 13.53
C VAL A 28 -0.34 -0.32 12.47
N GLY A 29 -0.06 0.00 11.21
CA GLY A 29 -1.01 -0.18 10.11
C GLY A 29 -1.42 -1.66 9.92
N ALA A 30 -0.46 -2.59 9.94
CA ALA A 30 -0.76 -4.02 9.81
C ALA A 30 -1.51 -4.57 11.02
N GLY A 31 -1.13 -4.12 12.22
CA GLY A 31 -1.82 -4.48 13.46
C GLY A 31 -3.27 -4.00 13.46
N ALA A 32 -3.52 -2.76 13.03
CA ALA A 32 -4.88 -2.22 12.93
C ALA A 32 -5.76 -3.00 11.95
N VAL A 33 -5.24 -3.35 10.77
CA VAL A 33 -6.00 -4.14 9.78
C VAL A 33 -6.25 -5.56 10.26
N LEU A 34 -5.25 -6.20 10.88
CA LEU A 34 -5.42 -7.51 11.52
C LEU A 34 -6.50 -7.44 12.60
N LEU A 35 -6.43 -6.42 13.47
CA LEU A 35 -7.36 -6.25 14.56
C LEU A 35 -8.79 -5.98 14.06
N GLU A 36 -8.99 -5.17 13.02
CA GLU A 36 -10.31 -4.96 12.41
C GLU A 36 -10.97 -6.29 12.00
N HIS A 37 -10.25 -7.12 11.25
CA HIS A 37 -10.77 -8.42 10.80
C HIS A 37 -11.01 -9.39 11.95
N MET A 38 -10.20 -9.30 13.01
CA MET A 38 -10.41 -10.07 14.22
C MET A 38 -11.63 -9.58 15.00
N LEU A 39 -11.75 -8.29 15.29
CA LEU A 39 -12.88 -7.75 16.05
C LEU A 39 -14.20 -8.08 15.35
N TYR A 40 -14.26 -7.90 14.03
CA TYR A 40 -15.43 -8.25 13.24
C TYR A 40 -15.87 -9.71 13.40
N ARG A 41 -14.92 -10.64 13.61
CA ARG A 41 -15.21 -12.09 13.67
C ARG A 41 -15.30 -12.66 15.09
N PHE A 42 -14.52 -12.14 16.03
CA PHE A 42 -14.39 -12.68 17.38
C PHE A 42 -15.26 -11.93 18.38
N THR A 43 -15.27 -10.60 18.32
CA THR A 43 -15.88 -9.70 19.33
C THR A 43 -16.43 -8.44 18.65
N PRO A 44 -17.48 -8.56 17.81
CA PRO A 44 -17.96 -7.45 16.98
C PRO A 44 -18.45 -6.25 17.78
N GLU A 45 -18.81 -6.44 19.05
CA GLU A 45 -19.22 -5.39 19.99
C GLU A 45 -18.10 -4.41 20.32
N LEU A 46 -16.84 -4.86 20.22
CA LEU A 46 -15.64 -4.05 20.48
C LEU A 46 -15.18 -3.28 19.23
N SER A 47 -15.77 -3.53 18.06
CA SER A 47 -15.44 -2.81 16.83
C SER A 47 -15.81 -1.33 16.96
N PRO A 48 -14.87 -0.39 16.73
CA PRO A 48 -15.18 1.03 16.81
C PRO A 48 -16.19 1.41 15.73
N ARG A 49 -17.21 2.19 16.12
CA ARG A 49 -18.28 2.64 15.19
C ARG A 49 -18.09 4.06 14.66
N TRP A 50 -17.18 4.82 15.28
CA TRP A 50 -16.96 6.24 14.99
C TRP A 50 -15.75 6.49 14.08
N PHE A 51 -14.97 5.46 13.76
CA PHE A 51 -13.91 5.45 12.73
C PHE A 51 -13.72 4.00 12.23
N SER A 52 -13.16 3.80 11.04
CA SER A 52 -12.82 2.46 10.54
C SER A 52 -11.37 2.14 10.87
N LEU A 53 -11.16 1.12 11.72
CA LEU A 53 -9.83 0.69 12.13
C LEU A 53 -9.05 0.08 10.96
N GLY A 54 -9.74 -0.65 10.08
CA GLY A 54 -9.16 -1.19 8.85
C GLY A 54 -8.67 -0.09 7.92
N MET A 55 -9.55 0.86 7.56
CA MET A 55 -9.18 1.97 6.68
C MET A 55 -8.13 2.88 7.31
N TYR A 56 -8.17 3.11 8.63
CA TYR A 56 -7.11 3.80 9.37
C TYR A 56 -5.74 3.16 9.10
N GLY A 57 -5.62 1.83 9.27
CA GLY A 57 -4.37 1.12 9.04
C GLY A 57 -3.89 1.20 7.59
N VAL A 58 -4.82 1.13 6.64
CA VAL A 58 -4.56 1.29 5.20
C VAL A 58 -4.03 2.70 4.87
N LEU A 59 -4.62 3.76 5.41
CA LEU A 59 -4.17 5.13 5.20
C LEU A 59 -2.77 5.38 5.79
N VAL A 60 -2.48 4.85 6.99
CA VAL A 60 -1.13 4.91 7.59
C VAL A 60 -0.12 4.20 6.70
N PHE A 61 -0.45 3.02 6.18
CA PHE A 61 0.41 2.30 5.23
C PHE A 61 0.69 3.10 3.97
N PHE A 62 -0.33 3.73 3.39
CA PHE A 62 -0.17 4.50 2.16
C PHE A 62 0.61 5.80 2.37
N LEU A 63 0.47 6.48 3.51
CA LEU A 63 1.34 7.60 3.88
C LEU A 63 2.81 7.15 3.94
N VAL A 64 3.10 6.01 4.57
CA VAL A 64 4.46 5.46 4.64
C VAL A 64 4.97 5.07 3.26
N SER A 65 4.17 4.40 2.44
CA SER A 65 4.52 4.03 1.07
C SER A 65 4.83 5.25 0.21
N GLY A 66 3.99 6.28 0.31
CA GLY A 66 4.19 7.58 -0.33
C GLY A 66 5.47 8.31 0.08
N TYR A 67 5.84 8.20 1.35
CA TYR A 67 7.08 8.75 1.88
C TYR A 67 8.32 8.01 1.36
N ILE A 68 8.27 6.68 1.21
CA ILE A 68 9.44 5.85 0.88
C ILE A 68 9.63 5.63 -0.62
N ILE A 69 8.55 5.40 -1.37
CA ILE A 69 8.63 4.89 -2.75
C ILE A 69 9.33 5.89 -3.69
N PRO A 70 8.90 7.16 -3.83
CA PRO A 70 9.56 8.10 -4.72
C PRO A 70 11.00 8.34 -4.30
N ALA A 71 11.23 8.50 -2.99
CA ALA A 71 12.55 8.66 -2.41
C ALA A 71 13.49 7.49 -2.71
N SER A 72 12.96 6.26 -2.81
CA SER A 72 13.76 5.08 -3.17
C SER A 72 14.13 5.02 -4.65
N LEU A 73 13.26 5.52 -5.54
CA LEU A 73 13.54 5.64 -6.97
C LEU A 73 14.59 6.74 -7.19
N GLU A 74 14.39 7.91 -6.58
CA GLU A 74 15.34 9.04 -6.62
C GLU A 74 16.73 8.64 -6.12
N ARG A 75 16.82 7.97 -4.96
CA ARG A 75 18.11 7.51 -4.40
C ARG A 75 18.82 6.49 -5.27
N ARG A 76 18.08 5.68 -6.02
CA ARG A 76 18.66 4.65 -6.88
C ARG A 76 19.06 5.22 -8.25
N GLY A 77 18.30 6.17 -8.79
CA GLY A 77 18.54 6.77 -10.11
C GLY A 77 18.31 5.82 -11.31
N ASP A 78 18.10 4.53 -11.06
CA ASP A 78 17.88 3.50 -12.07
C ASP A 78 16.47 2.90 -11.96
N VAL A 79 15.66 3.16 -12.99
CA VAL A 79 14.28 2.67 -13.11
C VAL A 79 14.23 1.14 -13.19
N ARG A 80 15.17 0.50 -13.89
CA ARG A 80 15.19 -0.95 -14.04
C ARG A 80 15.45 -1.61 -12.69
N GLY A 81 16.51 -1.21 -12.00
CA GLY A 81 16.86 -1.71 -10.69
C GLY A 81 15.81 -1.39 -9.63
N PHE A 82 15.10 -0.27 -9.75
CA PHE A 82 13.95 0.04 -8.92
C PHE A 82 12.86 -1.03 -9.08
N TRP A 83 12.41 -1.29 -10.32
CA TRP A 83 11.37 -2.28 -10.58
C TRP A 83 11.77 -3.69 -10.16
N ILE A 84 12.98 -4.15 -10.50
CA ILE A 84 13.48 -5.47 -10.07
C ILE A 84 13.38 -5.61 -8.54
N GLY A 85 13.81 -4.58 -7.79
CA GLY A 85 13.71 -4.57 -6.33
C GLY A 85 12.26 -4.59 -5.81
N ARG A 86 11.30 -4.03 -6.55
CA ARG A 86 9.86 -4.05 -6.19
C ARG A 86 9.19 -5.38 -6.52
N PHE A 87 9.48 -5.96 -7.68
CA PHE A 87 8.99 -7.29 -8.04
C PHE A 87 9.46 -8.34 -7.04
N LEU A 88 10.76 -8.36 -6.71
CA LEU A 88 11.33 -9.28 -5.72
C LEU A 88 10.84 -9.04 -4.28
N ARG A 89 10.25 -7.87 -4.01
CA ARG A 89 9.64 -7.58 -2.72
C ARG A 89 8.19 -8.04 -2.63
N LEU A 90 7.41 -7.88 -3.69
CA LEU A 90 5.95 -8.07 -3.67
C LEU A 90 5.54 -9.46 -4.18
N TYR A 91 5.97 -9.84 -5.39
CA TYR A 91 5.46 -11.03 -6.08
C TYR A 91 5.73 -12.36 -5.36
N PRO A 92 6.90 -12.60 -4.74
CA PRO A 92 7.16 -13.91 -4.15
C PRO A 92 6.13 -14.31 -3.09
N LEU A 93 5.84 -13.41 -2.16
CA LEU A 93 4.85 -13.69 -1.12
C LEU A 93 3.42 -13.64 -1.68
N TYR A 94 3.15 -12.73 -2.62
CA TYR A 94 1.87 -12.68 -3.31
C TYR A 94 1.51 -14.01 -3.96
N ILE A 95 2.43 -14.61 -4.71
CA ILE A 95 2.24 -15.91 -5.36
C ILE A 95 2.04 -17.01 -4.31
N VAL A 96 2.87 -17.04 -3.25
CA VAL A 96 2.71 -18.03 -2.16
C VAL A 96 1.31 -17.96 -1.54
N VAL A 97 0.79 -16.76 -1.30
CA VAL A 97 -0.56 -16.59 -0.74
C VAL A 97 -1.65 -16.96 -1.75
N VAL A 98 -1.49 -16.62 -3.04
CA VAL A 98 -2.41 -17.08 -4.09
C VAL A 98 -2.46 -18.61 -4.13
N CYS A 99 -1.30 -19.28 -4.18
CA CYS A 99 -1.21 -20.74 -4.17
C CYS A 99 -1.84 -21.34 -2.90
N LEU A 100 -1.59 -20.74 -1.73
CA LEU A 100 -2.20 -21.16 -0.47
C LEU A 100 -3.72 -21.09 -0.53
N VAL A 101 -4.29 -19.96 -0.97
CA VAL A 101 -5.75 -19.81 -1.04
C VAL A 101 -6.37 -20.77 -2.05
N LEU A 102 -5.72 -21.00 -3.19
CA LEU A 102 -6.18 -22.00 -4.16
C LEU A 102 -6.12 -23.43 -3.61
N ALA A 103 -5.07 -23.77 -2.86
CA ALA A 103 -4.95 -25.07 -2.20
C ALA A 103 -6.00 -25.28 -1.10
N LEU A 104 -6.40 -24.20 -0.41
CA LEU A 104 -7.45 -24.22 0.61
C LEU A 104 -8.87 -24.15 0.04
N ALA A 105 -9.05 -23.89 -1.26
CA ALA A 105 -10.35 -23.72 -1.89
C ALA A 105 -11.36 -24.88 -1.66
N PRO A 106 -10.95 -26.16 -1.54
CA PRO A 106 -11.88 -27.25 -1.23
C PRO A 106 -12.47 -27.17 0.19
N LEU A 107 -11.75 -26.54 1.13
CA LEU A 107 -12.15 -26.41 2.54
C LEU A 107 -12.76 -25.04 2.83
N VAL A 108 -12.24 -24.01 2.17
CA VAL A 108 -12.56 -22.61 2.41
C VAL A 108 -12.99 -21.99 1.07
N PRO A 109 -14.29 -21.67 0.90
CA PRO A 109 -14.76 -21.08 -0.33
C PRO A 109 -14.02 -19.78 -0.69
N ILE A 110 -13.61 -19.69 -1.96
CA ILE A 110 -13.10 -18.46 -2.54
C ILE A 110 -14.21 -17.41 -2.51
N ARG A 111 -13.81 -16.15 -2.35
CA ARG A 111 -14.73 -15.01 -2.32
C ARG A 111 -15.62 -14.97 -3.57
N ARG A 112 -16.91 -14.67 -3.38
CA ARG A 112 -17.89 -14.58 -4.48
C ARG A 112 -17.57 -13.47 -5.48
N GLU A 113 -16.84 -12.45 -5.05
CA GLU A 113 -16.39 -11.35 -5.92
C GLU A 113 -15.28 -11.76 -6.90
N VAL A 114 -14.77 -12.99 -6.82
CA VAL A 114 -13.70 -13.52 -7.66
C VAL A 114 -14.29 -14.49 -8.67
N THR A 115 -14.35 -14.07 -9.94
CA THR A 115 -14.82 -14.94 -11.02
C THR A 115 -13.68 -15.82 -11.55
N PRO A 116 -13.88 -17.14 -11.74
CA PRO A 116 -12.84 -18.06 -12.22
C PRO A 116 -12.67 -17.96 -13.74
N ASP A 117 -12.20 -16.81 -14.23
CA ASP A 117 -11.96 -16.56 -15.65
C ASP A 117 -10.58 -15.97 -15.93
N LEU A 118 -10.20 -15.95 -17.22
CA LEU A 118 -8.89 -15.46 -17.67
C LEU A 118 -8.69 -13.96 -17.41
N ALA A 119 -9.76 -13.17 -17.36
CA ALA A 119 -9.65 -11.75 -17.03
C ALA A 119 -9.25 -11.56 -15.56
N THR A 120 -9.75 -12.38 -14.64
CA THR A 120 -9.30 -12.40 -13.23
C THR A 120 -7.83 -12.80 -13.13
N VAL A 121 -7.38 -13.79 -13.92
CA VAL A 121 -5.95 -14.16 -13.97
C VAL A 121 -5.10 -12.98 -14.45
N ALA A 122 -5.47 -12.33 -15.56
CA ALA A 122 -4.79 -11.16 -16.09
C ALA A 122 -4.70 -10.01 -15.06
N ALA A 123 -5.79 -9.79 -14.32
CA ALA A 123 -5.90 -8.80 -13.27
C ALA A 123 -4.97 -9.10 -12.07
N HIS A 124 -4.84 -10.37 -11.67
CA HIS A 124 -3.94 -10.79 -10.59
C HIS A 124 -2.47 -10.78 -11.03
N VAL A 125 -2.17 -11.21 -12.27
CA VAL A 125 -0.80 -11.21 -12.83
C VAL A 125 -0.21 -9.80 -12.88
N THR A 126 -1.03 -8.79 -13.17
CA THR A 126 -0.59 -7.37 -13.16
C THR A 126 -0.65 -6.73 -11.77
N MET A 127 -1.24 -7.40 -10.78
CA MET A 127 -1.68 -6.84 -9.49
C MET A 127 -2.66 -5.66 -9.61
N LEU A 128 -3.29 -5.43 -10.77
CA LEU A 128 -4.23 -4.32 -11.01
C LEU A 128 -5.70 -4.69 -10.76
N LEU A 129 -5.94 -5.80 -10.04
CA LEU A 129 -7.27 -6.36 -9.82
C LEU A 129 -8.36 -5.36 -9.42
N ASP A 130 -8.11 -4.47 -8.47
CA ASP A 130 -9.18 -3.61 -7.97
C ASP A 130 -9.60 -2.54 -8.99
N VAL A 131 -8.61 -2.00 -9.70
CA VAL A 131 -8.79 -0.91 -10.68
C VAL A 131 -9.26 -1.40 -12.04
N VAL A 132 -9.32 -2.72 -12.26
CA VAL A 132 -10.03 -3.32 -13.40
C VAL A 132 -11.40 -3.89 -12.99
N GLY A 133 -11.82 -3.73 -11.73
CA GLY A 133 -13.10 -4.22 -11.24
C GLY A 133 -13.13 -5.71 -10.85
N SER A 134 -11.96 -6.34 -10.64
CA SER A 134 -11.83 -7.73 -10.17
C SER A 134 -11.64 -7.77 -8.65
N GLY A 135 -12.33 -8.68 -7.97
CA GLY A 135 -12.09 -8.96 -6.56
C GLY A 135 -10.74 -9.65 -6.33
N GLY A 136 -10.10 -9.38 -5.20
CA GLY A 136 -8.89 -10.10 -4.79
C GLY A 136 -9.25 -11.46 -4.19
N ILE A 137 -8.47 -12.49 -4.55
CA ILE A 137 -8.58 -13.85 -3.98
C ILE A 137 -8.58 -13.84 -2.44
N THR A 138 -7.81 -12.93 -1.84
CA THR A 138 -7.97 -12.54 -0.43
C THR A 138 -8.30 -11.05 -0.32
N GLU A 139 -9.04 -10.68 0.71
CA GLU A 139 -9.55 -9.30 0.91
C GLU A 139 -8.44 -8.25 0.79
N PRO A 140 -7.32 -8.33 1.51
CA PRO A 140 -6.35 -7.24 1.55
C PRO A 140 -5.63 -6.98 0.22
N MET A 141 -5.77 -7.86 -0.79
CA MET A 141 -5.09 -7.71 -2.08
C MET A 141 -5.55 -6.48 -2.88
N TRP A 142 -6.72 -5.91 -2.61
CA TRP A 142 -7.18 -4.73 -3.33
C TRP A 142 -6.25 -3.52 -3.12
N THR A 143 -5.63 -3.39 -1.94
CA THR A 143 -4.70 -2.28 -1.65
C THR A 143 -3.42 -2.36 -2.46
N LEU A 144 -3.00 -3.58 -2.83
CA LEU A 144 -1.82 -3.80 -3.67
C LEU A 144 -2.01 -3.25 -5.08
N SER A 145 -3.25 -3.18 -5.58
CA SER A 145 -3.55 -2.52 -6.85
C SER A 145 -3.24 -1.04 -6.82
N TYR A 146 -3.59 -0.36 -5.73
CA TYR A 146 -3.27 1.06 -5.57
C TYR A 146 -1.77 1.30 -5.39
N GLU A 147 -1.06 0.41 -4.68
CA GLU A 147 0.40 0.48 -4.60
C GLU A 147 1.05 0.26 -5.98
N MET A 148 0.55 -0.69 -6.78
CA MET A 148 1.00 -0.94 -8.15
C MET A 148 0.78 0.28 -9.05
N VAL A 149 -0.42 0.86 -9.04
CA VAL A 149 -0.71 2.11 -9.79
C VAL A 149 0.25 3.22 -9.36
N PHE A 150 0.52 3.38 -8.06
CA PHE A 150 1.46 4.38 -7.58
C PHE A 150 2.89 4.13 -8.11
N TYR A 151 3.35 2.88 -8.19
CA TYR A 151 4.63 2.54 -8.82
C TYR A 151 4.68 2.96 -10.30
N LEU A 152 3.60 2.72 -11.05
CA LEU A 152 3.50 3.09 -12.47
C LEU A 152 3.53 4.62 -12.64
N VAL A 153 2.72 5.34 -11.87
CA VAL A 153 2.65 6.81 -11.91
C VAL A 153 3.98 7.44 -11.49
N VAL A 154 4.57 7.01 -10.38
CA VAL A 154 5.87 7.54 -9.92
C VAL A 154 6.97 7.27 -10.93
N THR A 155 6.94 6.13 -11.62
CA THR A 155 7.88 5.84 -12.72
C THR A 155 7.72 6.82 -13.88
N ALA A 156 6.48 7.06 -14.32
CA ALA A 156 6.18 8.03 -15.38
C ALA A 156 6.62 9.46 -15.01
N LEU A 157 6.32 9.88 -13.79
CA LEU A 157 6.73 11.19 -13.27
C LEU A 157 8.25 11.32 -13.10
N PHE A 158 8.94 10.23 -12.77
CA PHE A 158 10.38 10.23 -12.63
C PHE A 158 11.06 10.42 -14.00
N VAL A 159 10.65 9.65 -15.01
CA VAL A 159 11.23 9.72 -16.36
C VAL A 159 10.93 11.05 -17.05
N THR A 160 9.81 11.69 -16.76
CA THR A 160 9.46 13.03 -17.27
C THR A 160 10.04 14.19 -16.45
N GLY A 161 10.71 13.92 -15.33
CA GLY A 161 11.21 14.96 -14.42
C GLY A 161 10.14 15.66 -13.58
N LEU A 162 8.86 15.30 -13.71
CA LEU A 162 7.74 15.90 -12.99
C LEU A 162 7.55 15.37 -11.56
N HIS A 163 8.31 14.35 -11.16
CA HIS A 163 8.25 13.76 -9.81
C HIS A 163 8.46 14.80 -8.71
N ARG A 164 9.23 15.88 -8.98
CA ARG A 164 9.53 16.98 -8.03
C ARG A 164 8.34 17.87 -7.65
N ARG A 165 7.21 17.74 -8.35
CA ARG A 165 5.98 18.53 -8.08
C ARG A 165 4.97 17.77 -7.20
N SER A 166 5.42 17.16 -6.09
CA SER A 166 4.55 16.27 -5.29
C SER A 166 3.34 16.96 -4.67
N ALA A 167 3.44 18.25 -4.30
CA ALA A 167 2.29 19.00 -3.79
C ALA A 167 1.21 19.16 -4.87
N LEU A 168 1.61 19.47 -6.10
CA LEU A 168 0.70 19.52 -7.25
C LEU A 168 0.01 18.17 -7.44
N TRP A 169 0.77 17.08 -7.48
CA TRP A 169 0.18 15.75 -7.70
C TRP A 169 -0.74 15.33 -6.56
N ALA A 170 -0.40 15.63 -5.30
CA ALA A 170 -1.29 15.39 -4.17
C ALA A 170 -2.64 16.13 -4.33
N LEU A 171 -2.59 17.40 -4.73
CA LEU A 171 -3.79 18.22 -4.99
C LEU A 171 -4.58 17.75 -6.21
N VAL A 172 -3.90 17.38 -7.30
CA VAL A 172 -4.54 16.84 -8.51
C VAL A 172 -5.32 15.57 -8.19
N PHE A 173 -4.72 14.62 -7.47
CA PHE A 173 -5.42 13.40 -7.09
C PHE A 173 -6.51 13.64 -6.04
N ALA A 174 -6.33 14.60 -5.12
CA ALA A 174 -7.37 14.97 -4.17
C ALA A 174 -8.59 15.61 -4.87
N GLY A 175 -8.34 16.51 -5.82
CA GLY A 175 -9.38 17.11 -6.67
C GLY A 175 -10.05 16.07 -7.57
N ALA A 176 -9.28 15.14 -8.14
CA ALA A 176 -9.82 14.03 -8.91
C ALA A 176 -10.72 13.12 -8.06
N ALA A 177 -10.40 12.89 -6.79
CA ALA A 177 -11.26 12.13 -5.88
C ALA A 177 -12.62 12.82 -5.66
N VAL A 178 -12.62 14.15 -5.53
CA VAL A 178 -13.85 14.94 -5.42
C VAL A 178 -14.66 14.86 -6.71
N VAL A 179 -14.04 15.14 -7.85
CA VAL A 179 -14.71 15.13 -9.16
C VAL A 179 -15.26 13.74 -9.49
N VAL A 180 -14.45 12.69 -9.31
CA VAL A 180 -14.88 11.31 -9.58
C VAL A 180 -16.00 10.89 -8.63
N GLY A 181 -15.93 11.22 -7.33
CA GLY A 181 -17.00 10.88 -6.41
C GLY A 181 -18.31 11.61 -6.69
N LEU A 182 -18.26 12.82 -7.24
CA LEU A 182 -19.44 13.56 -7.68
C LEU A 182 -20.06 12.97 -8.96
N LEU A 183 -19.22 12.52 -9.90
CA LEU A 183 -19.66 12.11 -11.23
C LEU A 183 -19.96 10.61 -11.36
N LEU A 184 -19.25 9.75 -10.63
CA LEU A 184 -19.26 8.30 -10.82
C LEU A 184 -19.68 7.56 -9.53
N ALA A 185 -20.77 6.81 -9.63
CA ALA A 185 -21.24 5.92 -8.57
C ALA A 185 -20.73 4.47 -8.72
N ALA A 186 -20.24 4.11 -9.90
CA ALA A 186 -19.82 2.76 -10.28
C ALA A 186 -18.68 2.81 -11.32
N PRO A 187 -17.90 1.74 -11.50
CA PRO A 187 -16.91 1.66 -12.58
C PRO A 187 -17.57 1.80 -13.95
N VAL A 188 -16.90 2.53 -14.84
CA VAL A 188 -17.32 2.78 -16.23
C VAL A 188 -16.74 1.73 -17.18
N LEU A 189 -15.52 1.24 -16.88
CA LEU A 189 -14.83 0.28 -17.74
C LEU A 189 -15.34 -1.15 -17.54
N PRO A 190 -15.63 -1.89 -18.62
CA PRO A 190 -15.98 -3.31 -18.51
C PRO A 190 -14.76 -4.14 -18.09
N ARG A 191 -14.91 -4.93 -17.02
CA ARG A 191 -13.81 -5.70 -16.39
C ARG A 191 -12.99 -6.55 -17.37
N GLY A 192 -13.65 -7.31 -18.23
CA GLY A 192 -12.99 -8.24 -19.15
C GLY A 192 -11.99 -7.55 -20.09
N PRO A 193 -12.46 -6.66 -20.99
CA PRO A 193 -11.60 -5.88 -21.86
C PRO A 193 -10.55 -5.07 -21.10
N ALA A 194 -10.92 -4.44 -19.98
CA ALA A 194 -9.99 -3.65 -19.17
C ALA A 194 -8.83 -4.50 -18.64
N ALA A 195 -9.08 -5.73 -18.18
CA ALA A 195 -8.05 -6.63 -17.67
C ALA A 195 -7.07 -7.09 -18.76
N PHE A 196 -7.56 -7.41 -19.98
CA PHE A 196 -6.69 -7.82 -21.07
C PHE A 196 -5.88 -6.67 -21.65
N VAL A 197 -6.48 -5.48 -21.80
CA VAL A 197 -5.76 -4.25 -22.19
C VAL A 197 -4.71 -3.90 -21.14
N ALA A 198 -5.05 -4.00 -19.85
CA ALA A 198 -4.11 -3.79 -18.77
C ALA A 198 -2.93 -4.75 -18.87
N LEU A 199 -3.16 -6.05 -19.07
CA LEU A 199 -2.09 -7.03 -19.24
C LEU A 199 -1.20 -6.73 -20.44
N ALA A 200 -1.78 -6.41 -21.60
CA ALA A 200 -1.03 -6.12 -22.82
C ALA A 200 -0.17 -4.85 -22.69
N VAL A 201 -0.77 -3.75 -22.22
CA VAL A 201 -0.05 -2.48 -22.01
C VAL A 201 0.97 -2.61 -20.89
N PHE A 202 0.66 -3.35 -19.82
CA PHE A 202 1.60 -3.62 -18.74
C PHE A 202 2.81 -4.39 -19.27
N ALA A 203 2.60 -5.49 -19.99
CA ALA A 203 3.70 -6.29 -20.55
C ALA A 203 4.57 -5.48 -21.52
N ALA A 204 3.97 -4.78 -22.49
CA ALA A 204 4.68 -4.00 -23.49
C ALA A 204 5.41 -2.79 -22.86
N GLY A 205 4.72 -2.01 -22.03
CA GLY A 205 5.31 -0.85 -21.34
C GLY A 205 6.43 -1.26 -20.40
N PHE A 206 6.25 -2.37 -19.67
CA PHE A 206 7.25 -2.88 -18.75
C PHE A 206 8.48 -3.41 -19.49
N TRP A 207 8.29 -4.09 -20.62
CA TRP A 207 9.40 -4.49 -21.51
C TRP A 207 10.24 -3.28 -21.94
N CYS A 208 9.60 -2.19 -22.37
CA CYS A 208 10.29 -0.94 -22.72
C CYS A 208 11.09 -0.36 -21.53
N VAL A 209 10.50 -0.36 -20.33
CA VAL A 209 11.16 0.13 -19.12
C VAL A 209 12.38 -0.70 -18.74
N ILE A 210 12.27 -2.03 -18.78
CA ILE A 210 13.34 -2.96 -18.37
C ILE A 210 14.48 -3.03 -19.40
N THR A 211 14.15 -3.05 -20.69
CA THR A 211 15.16 -3.09 -21.75
C THR A 211 15.80 -1.71 -22.00
N GLY A 212 15.12 -0.64 -21.60
CA GLY A 212 15.53 0.74 -21.86
C GLY A 212 15.13 1.27 -23.24
N ARG A 213 14.63 0.40 -24.13
CA ARG A 213 14.15 0.80 -25.46
C ARG A 213 12.80 1.51 -25.33
N GLY A 214 12.70 2.76 -25.76
CA GLY A 214 11.46 3.54 -25.62
C GLY A 214 11.01 3.73 -24.17
N ARG A 215 11.95 3.79 -23.20
CA ARG A 215 11.65 3.86 -21.75
C ARG A 215 10.65 4.95 -21.39
N ALA A 216 10.76 6.14 -21.98
CA ALA A 216 9.84 7.24 -21.72
C ALA A 216 8.41 6.92 -22.18
N ALA A 217 8.24 6.43 -23.42
CA ALA A 217 6.95 6.02 -23.94
C ALA A 217 6.34 4.87 -23.12
N GLY A 218 7.14 3.86 -22.77
CA GLY A 218 6.70 2.75 -21.92
C GLY A 218 6.26 3.20 -20.53
N ALA A 219 7.05 4.07 -19.87
CA ALA A 219 6.70 4.63 -18.57
C ALA A 219 5.44 5.49 -18.62
N LEU A 220 5.29 6.33 -19.65
CA LEU A 220 4.09 7.15 -19.87
C LEU A 220 2.86 6.29 -20.14
N ALA A 221 2.96 5.25 -20.97
CA ALA A 221 1.87 4.32 -21.24
C ALA A 221 1.43 3.58 -19.96
N LEU A 222 2.38 3.13 -19.14
CA LEU A 222 2.10 2.52 -17.84
C LEU A 222 1.44 3.49 -16.86
N GLY A 223 1.94 4.73 -16.78
CA GLY A 223 1.35 5.78 -15.94
C GLY A 223 -0.06 6.14 -16.37
N ALA A 224 -0.27 6.31 -17.68
CA ALA A 224 -1.58 6.58 -18.27
C ALA A 224 -2.55 5.42 -18.01
N LEU A 225 -2.13 4.17 -18.24
CA LEU A 225 -2.90 2.97 -17.90
C LEU A 225 -3.34 3.00 -16.43
N GLY A 226 -2.38 3.22 -15.52
CA GLY A 226 -2.64 3.30 -14.09
C GLY A 226 -3.67 4.36 -13.73
N VAL A 227 -3.52 5.58 -14.24
CA VAL A 227 -4.46 6.69 -13.99
C VAL A 227 -5.84 6.42 -14.59
N THR A 228 -5.93 5.92 -15.83
CA THR A 228 -7.20 5.63 -16.49
C THR A 228 -7.98 4.56 -15.74
N LEU A 229 -7.33 3.45 -15.38
CA LEU A 229 -7.96 2.38 -14.60
C LEU A 229 -8.37 2.87 -13.20
N LEU A 230 -7.51 3.67 -12.55
CA LEU A 230 -7.79 4.23 -11.24
C LEU A 230 -9.07 5.10 -11.23
N LEU A 231 -9.24 5.95 -12.25
CA LEU A 231 -10.35 6.90 -12.30
C LEU A 231 -11.65 6.26 -12.83
N LEU A 232 -11.56 5.23 -13.68
CA LEU A 232 -12.72 4.71 -14.43
C LEU A 232 -13.06 3.24 -14.16
N GLY A 233 -12.14 2.45 -13.58
CA GLY A 233 -12.32 1.00 -13.42
C GLY A 233 -12.41 0.52 -11.97
N GLY A 234 -12.10 1.38 -10.98
CA GLY A 234 -12.17 1.03 -9.56
C GLY A 234 -13.59 0.75 -9.07
N ARG A 235 -13.76 -0.30 -8.25
CA ARG A 235 -15.06 -0.65 -7.63
C ARG A 235 -15.63 0.48 -6.76
N THR A 236 -14.75 1.27 -6.16
CA THR A 236 -15.09 2.51 -5.46
C THR A 236 -14.38 3.67 -6.15
N PRO A 237 -15.01 4.33 -7.15
CA PRO A 237 -14.30 5.21 -8.08
C PRO A 237 -13.48 6.33 -7.42
N TRP A 238 -14.00 6.94 -6.35
CA TRP A 238 -13.33 8.04 -5.64
C TRP A 238 -12.17 7.59 -4.74
N LEU A 239 -12.16 6.33 -4.30
CA LEU A 239 -11.20 5.84 -3.30
C LEU A 239 -9.78 5.75 -3.88
N GLY A 240 -9.65 5.30 -5.12
CA GLY A 240 -8.36 5.21 -5.80
C GLY A 240 -7.60 6.54 -5.88
N PRO A 241 -8.16 7.61 -6.47
CA PRO A 241 -7.53 8.92 -6.45
C PRO A 241 -7.33 9.47 -5.04
N ALA A 242 -8.23 9.20 -4.08
CA ALA A 242 -8.02 9.59 -2.68
C ALA A 242 -6.78 8.92 -2.06
N ILE A 243 -6.58 7.63 -2.32
CA ILE A 243 -5.39 6.89 -1.88
C ILE A 243 -4.12 7.48 -2.50
N LEU A 244 -4.12 7.77 -3.80
CA LEU A 244 -2.96 8.39 -4.44
C LEU A 244 -2.66 9.78 -3.88
N ALA A 245 -3.69 10.57 -3.55
CA ALA A 245 -3.52 11.85 -2.87
C ALA A 245 -2.82 11.67 -1.51
N VAL A 246 -3.24 10.69 -0.72
CA VAL A 246 -2.62 10.33 0.57
C VAL A 246 -1.17 9.89 0.39
N MET A 247 -0.87 9.07 -0.63
CA MET A 247 0.50 8.67 -0.93
C MET A 247 1.38 9.86 -1.34
N PHE A 248 0.89 10.76 -2.22
CA PHE A 248 1.65 11.95 -2.57
C PHE A 248 1.81 12.93 -1.40
N THR A 249 0.85 13.00 -0.47
CA THR A 249 1.02 13.72 0.81
C THR A 249 2.20 13.17 1.61
N GLY A 250 2.37 11.84 1.67
CA GLY A 250 3.57 11.23 2.23
C GLY A 250 4.87 11.70 1.54
N THR A 251 4.84 11.87 0.21
CA THR A 251 5.99 12.42 -0.55
C THR A 251 6.22 13.91 -0.28
N VAL A 252 5.17 14.72 -0.11
CA VAL A 252 5.27 16.13 0.29
C VAL A 252 5.98 16.24 1.63
N LEU A 253 5.59 15.42 2.60
CA LEU A 253 6.20 15.36 3.92
C LEU A 253 7.67 14.93 3.88
N TYR A 254 8.00 13.94 3.04
CA TYR A 254 9.41 13.58 2.77
C TYR A 254 10.22 14.76 2.23
N ARG A 255 9.66 15.52 1.27
CA ARG A 255 10.34 16.68 0.70
C ARG A 255 10.58 17.78 1.72
N TRP A 256 9.59 18.06 2.55
CA TRP A 256 9.74 18.99 3.65
C TRP A 256 10.87 18.57 4.60
N GLU A 257 10.88 17.31 5.04
CA GLU A 257 11.93 16.80 5.94
C GLU A 257 13.33 16.87 5.30
N ARG A 258 13.42 16.72 3.98
CA ARG A 258 14.69 16.83 3.24
C ARG A 258 15.08 18.26 2.85
N GLY A 259 14.33 19.27 3.27
CA GLY A 259 14.58 20.67 2.92
C GLY A 259 14.33 20.99 1.43
N GLN A 260 13.59 20.13 0.72
CA GLN A 260 13.22 20.32 -0.68
C GLN A 260 11.90 21.09 -0.85
N ALA A 261 11.18 21.32 0.24
CA ALA A 261 9.95 22.11 0.28
C ALA A 261 9.91 22.96 1.55
N SER A 262 9.33 24.17 1.48
CA SER A 262 9.15 25.03 2.64
C SER A 262 8.12 24.43 3.60
N ALA A 263 8.26 24.72 4.90
CA ALA A 263 7.31 24.25 5.91
C ALA A 263 5.88 24.76 5.64
N LEU A 264 5.74 26.04 5.27
CA LEU A 264 4.45 26.64 4.93
C LEU A 264 3.83 26.00 3.69
N GLY A 265 4.62 25.74 2.65
CA GLY A 265 4.13 25.09 1.43
C GLY A 265 3.70 23.65 1.66
N ALA A 266 4.45 22.90 2.48
CA ALA A 266 4.09 21.55 2.86
C ALA A 266 2.81 21.52 3.72
N ALA A 267 2.73 22.38 4.74
CA ALA A 267 1.55 22.50 5.59
C ALA A 267 0.31 22.90 4.79
N GLY A 268 0.43 23.89 3.89
CA GLY A 268 -0.66 24.30 3.00
C GLY A 268 -1.13 23.17 2.08
N ALA A 269 -0.21 22.41 1.49
CA ALA A 269 -0.57 21.26 0.67
C ALA A 269 -1.27 20.16 1.48
N VAL A 270 -0.76 19.81 2.67
CA VAL A 270 -1.40 18.81 3.55
C VAL A 270 -2.79 19.27 3.99
N ALA A 271 -2.95 20.53 4.38
CA ALA A 271 -4.23 21.09 4.79
C ALA A 271 -5.24 21.07 3.63
N ALA A 272 -4.85 21.52 2.44
CA ALA A 272 -5.71 21.52 1.26
C ALA A 272 -6.11 20.11 0.81
N VAL A 273 -5.17 19.16 0.79
CA VAL A 273 -5.49 17.74 0.51
C VAL A 273 -6.45 17.19 1.56
N THR A 274 -6.21 17.45 2.84
CA THR A 274 -7.09 16.98 3.93
C THR A 274 -8.50 17.54 3.79
N ALA A 275 -8.62 18.85 3.51
CA ALA A 275 -9.91 19.50 3.29
C ALA A 275 -10.68 18.86 2.13
N LEU A 276 -10.01 18.59 1.00
CA LEU A 276 -10.63 17.92 -0.15
C LEU A 276 -11.07 16.49 0.21
N LEU A 277 -10.23 15.71 0.89
CA LEU A 277 -10.55 14.33 1.28
C LEU A 277 -11.70 14.24 2.29
N VAL A 278 -11.87 15.24 3.15
CA VAL A 278 -12.99 15.34 4.09
C VAL A 278 -14.34 15.55 3.38
N ILE A 279 -14.33 16.21 2.23
CA ILE A 279 -15.53 16.52 1.44
C ILE A 279 -16.01 15.30 0.63
N VAL A 280 -15.10 14.44 0.17
CA VAL A 280 -15.41 13.26 -0.67
C VAL A 280 -16.57 12.37 -0.18
N PRO A 281 -16.64 11.94 1.10
CA PRO A 281 -17.70 11.03 1.55
C PRO A 281 -19.11 11.61 1.47
N PHE A 282 -19.30 12.93 1.42
CA PHE A 282 -20.63 13.55 1.43
C PHE A 282 -21.46 13.22 0.19
N PHE A 283 -20.82 13.03 -0.96
CA PHE A 283 -21.49 12.60 -2.19
C PHE A 283 -21.27 11.13 -2.52
N ALA A 284 -20.33 10.47 -1.85
CA ALA A 284 -19.95 9.09 -2.12
C ALA A 284 -20.30 8.07 -1.02
N TYR A 285 -21.20 8.44 -0.11
CA TYR A 285 -21.60 7.66 1.08
C TYR A 285 -22.22 6.28 0.80
N ARG A 286 -22.57 5.98 -0.46
CA ARG A 286 -23.24 4.72 -0.86
C ARG A 286 -22.32 3.48 -0.87
N THR A 287 -21.07 3.62 -0.41
CA THR A 287 -20.01 2.61 -0.56
C THR A 287 -19.84 1.69 0.66
N GLY A 288 -20.27 2.14 1.84
CA GLY A 288 -20.24 1.35 3.07
C GLY A 288 -20.16 2.24 4.33
N TRP A 289 -20.31 1.63 5.50
CA TRP A 289 -20.27 2.35 6.80
C TRP A 289 -18.97 3.12 7.03
N TRP A 290 -17.85 2.57 6.54
CA TRP A 290 -16.51 3.17 6.62
C TRP A 290 -16.39 4.48 5.84
N ALA A 291 -17.30 4.72 4.89
CA ALA A 291 -17.35 5.91 4.06
C ALA A 291 -18.39 6.95 4.54
N TYR A 292 -19.10 6.70 5.65
CA TYR A 292 -19.94 7.74 6.23
C TYR A 292 -19.10 8.96 6.61
N PRO A 293 -19.58 10.20 6.37
CA PRO A 293 -18.76 11.40 6.54
C PRO A 293 -18.04 11.46 7.88
N HIS A 294 -18.76 11.27 9.00
CA HIS A 294 -18.16 11.29 10.33
C HIS A 294 -17.10 10.18 10.54
N VAL A 295 -17.33 8.97 10.04
CA VAL A 295 -16.39 7.83 10.14
C VAL A 295 -15.15 8.07 9.28
N TRP A 296 -15.32 8.55 8.06
CA TRP A 296 -14.21 8.84 7.15
C TRP A 296 -13.35 9.99 7.68
N MET A 297 -13.98 11.07 8.12
CA MET A 297 -13.29 12.25 8.66
C MET A 297 -12.42 11.91 9.87
N THR A 298 -12.96 11.16 10.84
CA THR A 298 -12.20 10.70 12.01
C THR A 298 -11.08 9.73 11.60
N THR A 299 -11.33 8.83 10.64
CA THR A 299 -10.34 7.88 10.12
C THR A 299 -9.15 8.62 9.48
N VAL A 300 -9.40 9.61 8.63
CA VAL A 300 -8.37 10.45 7.99
C VAL A 300 -7.60 11.25 9.05
N ALA A 301 -8.31 11.85 10.01
CA ALA A 301 -7.69 12.61 11.09
C ALA A 301 -6.77 11.75 11.97
N LEU A 302 -7.21 10.56 12.36
CA LEU A 302 -6.41 9.62 13.15
C LEU A 302 -5.18 9.12 12.39
N ALA A 303 -5.33 8.79 11.11
CA ALA A 303 -4.21 8.35 10.27
C ALA A 303 -3.16 9.46 10.12
N GLY A 304 -3.62 10.70 9.87
CA GLY A 304 -2.76 11.89 9.81
C GLY A 304 -2.05 12.17 11.14
N ALA A 305 -2.79 12.13 12.26
CA ALA A 305 -2.24 12.33 13.61
C ALA A 305 -1.20 11.26 13.96
N THR A 306 -1.46 10.00 13.61
CA THR A 306 -0.52 8.88 13.83
C THR A 306 0.77 9.10 13.04
N PHE A 307 0.66 9.49 11.77
CA PHE A 307 1.84 9.76 10.94
C PHE A 307 2.62 10.98 11.47
N ALA A 308 1.93 12.05 11.87
CA ALA A 308 2.53 13.24 12.47
C ALA A 308 3.25 12.90 13.79
N ALA A 309 2.64 12.07 14.65
CA ALA A 309 3.26 11.58 15.88
C ALA A 309 4.52 10.74 15.58
N GLY A 310 4.44 9.80 14.63
CA GLY A 310 5.59 9.03 14.19
C GLY A 310 6.72 9.91 13.67
N MET A 311 6.38 10.98 12.94
CA MET A 311 7.35 11.94 12.46
C MET A 311 7.93 12.81 13.57
N ALA A 312 7.13 13.25 14.55
CA ALA A 312 7.63 13.99 15.72
C ALA A 312 8.62 13.13 16.53
N LEU A 313 8.38 11.82 16.60
CA LEU A 313 9.21 10.85 17.30
C LEU A 313 10.33 10.24 16.44
N ARG A 314 10.53 10.68 15.19
CA ARG A 314 11.46 10.06 14.21
C ARG A 314 12.92 9.96 14.65
N HIS A 315 13.34 10.80 15.60
CA HIS A 315 14.69 10.83 16.16
C HIS A 315 14.81 10.10 17.51
N ARG A 316 13.72 9.50 18.01
CA ARG A 316 13.70 8.71 19.23
C ARG A 316 13.95 7.23 18.91
N ALA A 317 14.38 6.50 19.92
CA ALA A 317 14.51 5.05 19.82
C ALA A 317 13.13 4.41 19.69
N VAL A 318 12.99 3.51 18.72
CA VAL A 318 11.75 2.76 18.49
C VAL A 318 11.83 1.44 19.27
N PRO A 319 10.78 1.05 20.00
CA PRO A 319 10.73 -0.26 20.67
C PRO A 319 10.98 -1.40 19.68
N ARG A 320 11.86 -2.34 20.06
CA ARG A 320 12.22 -3.49 19.21
C ARG A 320 11.02 -4.30 18.72
N PRO A 321 10.00 -4.61 19.55
CA PRO A 321 8.83 -5.36 19.09
C PRO A 321 8.05 -4.62 18.00
N LEU A 322 7.94 -3.30 18.11
CA LEU A 322 7.21 -2.47 17.15
C LEU A 322 7.96 -2.37 15.80
N ALA A 323 9.28 -2.20 15.84
CA ALA A 323 10.12 -2.24 14.64
C ALA A 323 10.09 -3.63 13.99
N TRP A 324 10.10 -4.71 14.78
CA TRP A 324 9.99 -6.08 14.30
C TRP A 324 8.64 -6.34 13.61
N LEU A 325 7.53 -5.90 14.21
CA LEU A 325 6.21 -6.01 13.60
C LEU A 325 6.15 -5.27 12.26
N GLY A 326 6.80 -4.09 12.19
CA GLY A 326 7.02 -3.35 10.97
C GLY A 326 7.77 -4.11 9.87
N LEU A 327 8.79 -4.86 10.27
CA LEU A 327 9.63 -5.64 9.36
C LEU A 327 8.86 -6.79 8.70
N ILE A 328 7.99 -7.46 9.46
CA ILE A 328 7.13 -8.56 8.96
C ILE A 328 5.75 -8.09 8.50
N SER A 329 5.51 -6.78 8.46
CA SER A 329 4.17 -6.20 8.29
C SER A 329 3.51 -6.60 6.97
N TYR A 330 4.30 -6.77 5.90
CA TYR A 330 3.80 -7.21 4.61
C TYR A 330 3.28 -8.66 4.67
N SER A 331 3.96 -9.51 5.43
CA SER A 331 3.53 -10.89 5.65
C SER A 331 2.26 -10.95 6.48
N VAL A 332 2.22 -10.25 7.62
CA VAL A 332 1.01 -10.14 8.45
C VAL A 332 -0.18 -9.69 7.61
N TYR A 333 0.02 -8.64 6.81
CA TYR A 333 -1.02 -8.07 5.97
C TYR A 333 -1.58 -9.06 4.94
N LEU A 334 -0.76 -9.93 4.34
CA LEU A 334 -1.22 -10.82 3.27
C LEU A 334 -1.78 -12.16 3.79
N VAL A 335 -1.22 -12.70 4.88
CA VAL A 335 -1.59 -14.04 5.37
C VAL A 335 -2.77 -14.04 6.34
N HIS A 336 -3.09 -12.90 6.98
CA HIS A 336 -4.07 -12.93 8.08
C HIS A 336 -5.48 -13.34 7.64
N VAL A 337 -6.00 -12.86 6.50
CA VAL A 337 -7.35 -13.24 6.06
C VAL A 337 -7.45 -14.71 5.63
N PRO A 338 -6.52 -15.27 4.81
CA PRO A 338 -6.52 -16.70 4.52
C PRO A 338 -6.45 -17.56 5.79
N LEU A 339 -5.60 -17.18 6.74
CA LEU A 339 -5.51 -17.87 8.03
C LEU A 339 -6.78 -17.70 8.86
N LEU A 340 -7.42 -16.53 8.86
CA LEU A 340 -8.68 -16.30 9.58
C LEU A 340 -9.79 -17.20 9.04
N LYS A 341 -9.92 -17.30 7.71
CA LYS A 341 -10.91 -18.17 7.10
C LYS A 341 -10.64 -19.65 7.39
N LEU A 342 -9.38 -20.07 7.32
CA LEU A 342 -9.00 -21.44 7.70
C LEU A 342 -9.30 -21.70 9.18
N PHE A 343 -9.00 -20.75 10.06
CA PHE A 343 -9.28 -20.84 11.49
C PHE A 343 -10.78 -21.03 11.74
N VAL A 344 -11.63 -20.23 11.11
CA VAL A 344 -13.09 -20.37 11.21
C VAL A 344 -13.58 -21.71 10.65
N ALA A 345 -13.00 -22.21 9.55
CA ALA A 345 -13.36 -23.51 8.99
C ALA A 345 -12.99 -24.68 9.92
N LEU A 346 -11.92 -24.55 10.71
CA LEU A 346 -11.46 -25.60 11.62
C LEU A 346 -12.13 -25.56 13.01
N PHE A 347 -12.38 -24.36 13.56
CA PHE A 347 -12.83 -24.17 14.94
C PHE A 347 -14.28 -23.69 15.08
N GLY A 348 -14.95 -23.41 13.95
CA GLY A 348 -16.28 -22.80 13.90
C GLY A 348 -16.24 -21.28 14.08
N ASP A 349 -17.41 -20.68 14.23
CA ASP A 349 -17.55 -19.24 14.48
C ASP A 349 -17.08 -18.88 15.91
N PRO A 350 -16.02 -18.06 16.07
CA PRO A 350 -15.57 -17.66 17.39
C PRO A 350 -16.61 -16.78 18.11
N GLY A 351 -17.38 -15.98 17.37
CA GLY A 351 -18.35 -15.04 17.95
C GLY A 351 -19.50 -15.71 18.71
N GLU A 352 -19.76 -16.99 18.44
CA GLU A 352 -20.78 -17.78 19.15
C GLU A 352 -20.27 -18.39 20.47
N ARG A 353 -18.97 -18.24 20.77
CA ARG A 353 -18.35 -18.78 21.98
C ARG A 353 -18.47 -17.80 23.16
N PRO A 354 -18.36 -18.28 24.42
CA PRO A 354 -18.25 -17.38 25.58
C PRO A 354 -17.04 -16.45 25.50
N LEU A 355 -17.11 -15.27 26.13
CA LEU A 355 -16.09 -14.22 26.04
C LEU A 355 -14.65 -14.69 26.35
N VAL A 356 -14.49 -15.55 27.36
CA VAL A 356 -13.16 -16.11 27.71
C VAL A 356 -12.62 -16.97 26.57
N ALA A 357 -13.47 -17.78 25.94
CA ALA A 357 -13.07 -18.60 24.79
C ALA A 357 -12.77 -17.72 23.56
N GLN A 358 -13.55 -16.67 23.31
CA GLN A 358 -13.26 -15.68 22.27
C GLN A 358 -11.86 -15.06 22.47
N ALA A 359 -11.54 -14.63 23.70
CA ALA A 359 -10.24 -14.04 24.02
C ALA A 359 -9.08 -15.02 23.83
N LEU A 360 -9.23 -16.28 24.26
CA LEU A 360 -8.21 -17.32 24.09
C LEU A 360 -8.01 -17.67 22.61
N LEU A 361 -9.10 -17.83 21.84
CA LEU A 361 -9.03 -18.10 20.41
C LEU A 361 -8.42 -16.93 19.64
N ALA A 362 -8.73 -15.69 20.03
CA ALA A 362 -8.14 -14.49 19.46
C ALA A 362 -6.62 -14.43 19.71
N LEU A 363 -6.18 -14.71 20.94
CA LEU A 363 -4.75 -14.78 21.27
C LEU A 363 -4.03 -15.88 20.49
N ALA A 364 -4.65 -17.06 20.40
CA ALA A 364 -4.13 -18.17 19.61
C ALA A 364 -4.02 -17.79 18.13
N PHE A 365 -5.04 -17.13 17.57
CA PHE A 365 -5.04 -16.66 16.19
C PHE A 365 -3.91 -15.65 15.92
N VAL A 366 -3.74 -14.64 16.80
CA VAL A 366 -2.62 -13.69 16.69
C VAL A 366 -1.27 -14.40 16.72
N ALA A 367 -1.09 -15.37 17.64
CA ALA A 367 0.14 -16.15 17.72
C ALA A 367 0.42 -16.91 16.41
N VAL A 368 -0.60 -17.54 15.82
CA VAL A 368 -0.50 -18.24 14.53
C VAL A 368 -0.15 -17.27 13.41
N VAL A 369 -0.83 -16.12 13.31
CA VAL A 369 -0.53 -15.10 12.29
C VAL A 369 0.90 -14.60 12.41
N LEU A 370 1.38 -14.29 13.61
CA LEU A 370 2.74 -13.82 13.84
C LEU A 370 3.78 -14.91 13.54
N ALA A 371 3.51 -16.17 13.89
CA ALA A 371 4.39 -17.29 13.59
C ALA A 371 4.51 -17.51 12.08
N VAL A 372 3.38 -17.65 11.37
CA VAL A 372 3.36 -17.83 9.91
C VAL A 372 4.01 -16.64 9.20
N SER A 373 3.70 -15.41 9.64
CA SER A 373 4.29 -14.20 9.07
C SER A 373 5.80 -14.12 9.27
N THR A 374 6.31 -14.62 10.40
CA THR A 374 7.74 -14.68 10.67
C THR A 374 8.43 -15.72 9.77
N LEU A 375 7.79 -16.87 9.58
CA LEU A 375 8.29 -17.93 8.70
C LEU A 375 8.32 -17.47 7.24
N THR A 376 7.22 -16.91 6.72
CA THR A 376 7.16 -16.41 5.35
C THR A 376 8.10 -15.23 5.14
N TYR A 377 8.24 -14.33 6.11
CA TYR A 377 9.27 -13.29 6.07
C TYR A 377 10.68 -13.89 5.96
N ARG A 378 11.02 -14.87 6.80
CA ARG A 378 12.36 -15.46 6.87
C ARG A 378 12.73 -16.25 5.62
N TYR A 379 11.79 -17.03 5.08
CA TYR A 379 12.06 -18.01 4.03
C TYR A 379 11.63 -17.55 2.62
N VAL A 380 10.74 -16.55 2.51
CA VAL A 380 10.26 -16.04 1.21
C VAL A 380 10.72 -14.61 1.00
N GLU A 381 10.32 -13.69 1.89
CA GLU A 381 10.54 -12.25 1.67
C GLU A 381 12.02 -11.87 1.78
N ARG A 382 12.69 -12.26 2.87
CA ARG A 382 14.07 -11.86 3.17
C ARG A 382 15.09 -12.36 2.12
N PRO A 383 15.04 -13.62 1.63
CA PRO A 383 15.94 -14.08 0.58
C PRO A 383 15.75 -13.30 -0.72
N MET A 384 14.50 -13.09 -1.15
CA MET A 384 14.20 -12.38 -2.41
C MET A 384 14.61 -10.91 -2.35
N ARG A 385 14.41 -10.25 -1.20
CA ARG A 385 14.91 -8.88 -0.97
C ARG A 385 16.43 -8.77 -1.00
N ARG A 386 17.16 -9.80 -0.53
CA ARG A 386 18.63 -9.83 -0.61
C ARG A 386 19.10 -9.92 -2.07
N LEU A 387 18.45 -10.74 -2.89
CA LEU A 387 18.75 -10.85 -4.33
C LEU A 387 18.58 -9.50 -5.04
N GLY A 388 17.48 -8.79 -4.79
CA GLY A 388 17.23 -7.46 -5.38
C GLY A 388 18.20 -6.38 -4.88
N GLY A 389 18.70 -6.50 -3.66
CA GLY A 389 19.74 -5.64 -3.10
C GLY A 389 21.11 -5.87 -3.74
N ALA A 390 21.48 -7.13 -3.98
CA ALA A 390 22.75 -7.52 -4.58
C ALA A 390 22.87 -7.08 -6.05
N GLN A 391 21.82 -7.29 -6.85
CA GLN A 391 21.78 -6.90 -8.27
C GLN A 391 21.85 -5.38 -8.51
N GLY A 392 21.60 -4.57 -7.48
CA GLY A 392 21.71 -3.11 -7.53
C GLY A 392 23.13 -2.56 -7.33
N ARG A 393 24.07 -3.37 -6.85
CA ARG A 393 25.46 -2.95 -6.57
C ARG A 393 26.42 -3.29 -7.71
N SER A 394 26.01 -4.11 -8.66
CA SER A 394 26.87 -4.71 -9.69
C SER A 394 26.92 -3.96 -11.02
N ARG A 395 26.56 -2.67 -11.05
CA ARG A 395 26.85 -1.80 -12.21
C ARG A 395 27.64 -0.57 -11.75
N PRO A 396 28.97 -0.54 -11.92
CA PRO A 396 29.67 0.73 -12.01
C PRO A 396 29.06 1.49 -13.17
N ALA A 397 28.72 2.77 -12.96
CA ALA A 397 28.43 3.67 -14.07
C ALA A 397 29.66 3.67 -14.98
N GLY A 398 29.54 3.08 -16.16
CA GLY A 398 30.52 3.25 -17.23
C GLY A 398 30.61 4.74 -17.55
N ARG A 399 31.85 5.23 -17.58
CA ARG A 399 32.24 6.61 -17.85
C ARG A 399 31.68 7.15 -19.15
#